data_AF-A0A0Q9LSV3-F1
#
_entry.id   AF-A0A0Q9LSV3-F1
#
_cell.length_a   1.000
_cell.length_b   1.000
_cell.length_c   1.000
_cell.angle_alpha   90.00
_cell.angle_beta   90.00
_cell.angle_gamma   90.00
#
_symmetry.space_group_name_H-M   'P 1'
#
loop_
_entity.id
_entity.type
_entity.pdbx_description
1 polymer ?
#
loop_
_entity_poly.entity_id
_entity_poly.type
_entity_poly.pdbx_seq_one_letter_code
_entity_poly.pdbx_strand_id
1 'polypeptide(L)'
;MASREDAALLVQLAQWGAAMGLEEAQQAVWADEFDPETASVDDVLVSRVLVWGETIGTLTKNEILDADLVLDWIWVAGMWSRVGPAAIKLREKHGVPELYENFEALASKQGS
;
A
#
# COMPACT_ATOMS: atom_id res chain seq x y z
N MET A 1 -10.46 -12.40 -13.52
CA MET A 1 -11.64 -12.93 -12.80
C MET A 1 -11.07 -13.69 -11.63
N ALA A 2 -11.37 -13.20 -10.43
CA ALA A 2 -10.87 -13.76 -9.18
C ALA A 2 -11.13 -15.26 -9.05
N SER A 3 -10.13 -15.97 -8.54
CA SER A 3 -10.14 -17.40 -8.26
C SER A 3 -10.18 -17.68 -6.75
N ARG A 4 -10.29 -18.97 -6.41
CA ARG A 4 -10.16 -19.41 -4.99
C ARG A 4 -8.74 -19.23 -4.46
N GLU A 5 -7.73 -19.28 -5.33
CA GLU A 5 -6.33 -19.07 -4.98
C GLU A 5 -6.10 -17.59 -4.62
N ASP A 6 -6.69 -16.67 -5.40
CA ASP A 6 -6.69 -15.24 -5.09
C ASP A 6 -7.33 -14.95 -3.73
N ALA A 7 -8.47 -15.59 -3.44
CA ALA A 7 -9.14 -15.44 -2.15
C ALA A 7 -8.26 -15.93 -0.98
N ALA A 8 -7.53 -17.04 -1.16
CA ALA A 8 -6.62 -17.55 -0.14
C ALA A 8 -5.42 -16.62 0.07
N LEU A 9 -4.83 -16.08 -1.01
CA LEU A 9 -3.75 -15.10 -0.93
C LEU A 9 -4.20 -13.80 -0.28
N LEU A 10 -5.41 -13.32 -0.59
CA LEU A 10 -5.99 -12.13 0.04
C LEU A 10 -6.12 -12.30 1.55
N VAL A 11 -6.64 -13.45 2.00
CA VAL A 11 -6.72 -13.76 3.44
C VAL A 11 -5.34 -13.82 4.08
N GLN A 12 -4.33 -14.38 3.40
CA GLN A 12 -2.95 -14.40 3.90
C GLN A 12 -2.36 -12.98 4.00
N LEU A 13 -2.63 -12.10 3.03
CA LEU A 13 -2.21 -10.69 3.07
C LEU A 13 -2.89 -9.93 4.21
N ALA A 14 -4.16 -10.22 4.49
CA ALA A 14 -4.88 -9.67 5.64
C ALA A 14 -4.25 -10.11 6.96
N GLN A 15 -3.93 -11.40 7.08
CA GLN A 15 -3.25 -11.96 8.26
C GLN A 15 -1.85 -11.37 8.45
N TRP A 16 -1.08 -11.23 7.36
CA TRP A 16 0.24 -10.60 7.40
C TRP A 16 0.15 -9.12 7.80
N GLY A 17 -0.82 -8.38 7.25
CA GLY A 17 -1.12 -7.01 7.63
C GLY A 17 -1.43 -6.89 9.14
N ALA A 18 -2.29 -7.76 9.67
CA ALA A 18 -2.58 -7.80 11.10
C ALA A 18 -1.33 -8.10 11.94
N ALA A 19 -0.53 -9.10 11.54
CA ALA A 19 0.68 -9.49 12.25
C ALA A 19 1.76 -8.39 12.29
N MET A 20 1.88 -7.58 11.23
CA MET A 20 2.83 -6.46 11.19
C MET A 20 2.31 -5.17 11.84
N GLY A 21 1.10 -5.18 12.42
CA GLY A 21 0.51 -4.01 13.07
C GLY A 21 -0.02 -2.97 12.07
N LEU A 22 -0.60 -3.42 10.96
CA LEU A 22 -1.17 -2.53 9.95
C LEU A 22 -2.40 -1.76 10.47
N GLU A 23 -3.16 -2.32 11.42
CA GLU A 23 -4.31 -1.63 12.01
C GLU A 23 -3.89 -0.35 12.74
N GLU A 24 -2.87 -0.44 13.61
CA GLU A 24 -2.26 0.71 14.29
C GLU A 24 -1.73 1.72 13.28
N ALA A 25 -1.03 1.24 12.24
CA ALA A 25 -0.52 2.09 11.19
C ALA A 25 -1.63 2.82 10.42
N GLN A 26 -2.71 2.12 10.08
CA GLN A 26 -3.88 2.73 9.42
C GLN A 26 -4.53 3.77 10.31
N GLN A 27 -4.73 3.49 11.60
CA GLN A 27 -5.27 4.48 12.55
C GLN A 27 -4.41 5.75 12.59
N ALA A 28 -3.09 5.60 12.64
CA ALA A 28 -2.18 6.74 12.68
C ALA A 28 -2.20 7.57 11.39
N VAL A 29 -2.16 6.93 10.21
CA VAL A 29 -2.15 7.68 8.93
C VAL A 29 -3.50 8.31 8.62
N TRP A 30 -4.60 7.83 9.20
CA TRP A 30 -5.94 8.42 9.05
C TRP A 30 -6.34 9.38 10.18
N ALA A 31 -5.48 9.60 11.18
CA ALA A 31 -5.73 10.58 12.24
C ALA A 31 -5.82 12.01 11.68
N ASP A 32 -6.61 12.86 12.33
CA ASP A 32 -6.83 14.26 11.93
C ASP A 32 -5.52 15.06 11.91
N GLU A 33 -4.59 14.70 12.79
CA GLU A 33 -3.29 15.37 12.93
C GLU A 33 -2.25 14.87 11.91
N PHE A 34 -2.53 13.80 11.16
CA PHE A 34 -1.58 13.26 10.20
C PHE A 34 -1.55 14.13 8.93
N ASP A 35 -0.34 14.59 8.60
CA ASP A 35 -0.04 15.40 7.43
C ASP A 35 0.80 14.60 6.42
N PRO A 36 0.23 14.19 5.27
CA PRO A 36 0.95 13.47 4.22
C PRO A 36 2.18 14.22 3.71
N GLU A 37 2.14 15.56 3.70
CA GLU A 37 3.20 16.39 3.13
C GLU A 37 4.42 16.51 4.04
N THR A 38 4.32 16.11 5.30
CA THR A 38 5.45 16.10 6.26
C THR A 38 5.81 14.70 6.75
N ALA A 39 4.97 13.70 6.45
CA ALA A 39 5.25 12.29 6.71
C ALA A 39 6.60 11.82 6.13
N SER A 40 7.24 10.89 6.85
CA SER A 40 8.54 10.30 6.49
C SER A 40 8.48 8.78 6.53
N VAL A 41 9.25 8.12 5.69
CA VAL A 41 9.43 6.66 5.71
C VAL A 41 10.20 6.16 6.94
N ASP A 42 10.87 7.06 7.66
CA ASP A 42 11.54 6.73 8.93
C ASP A 42 10.53 6.54 10.07
N ASP A 43 9.28 6.99 9.90
CA ASP A 43 8.17 6.61 10.76
C ASP A 43 7.76 5.16 10.43
N VAL A 44 7.89 4.28 11.42
CA VAL A 44 7.56 2.86 11.29
C VAL A 44 6.11 2.63 10.86
N LEU A 45 5.17 3.50 11.25
CA LEU A 45 3.76 3.36 10.90
C LEU A 45 3.52 3.69 9.42
N VAL A 46 4.14 4.74 8.90
CA VAL A 46 4.14 5.07 7.47
C VAL A 46 4.81 3.94 6.67
N SER A 47 5.97 3.47 7.14
CA SER A 47 6.74 2.40 6.50
C SER A 47 5.95 1.10 6.37
N ARG A 48 5.18 0.72 7.41
CA ARG A 48 4.32 -0.48 7.37
C ARG A 48 3.28 -0.42 6.25
N VAL A 49 2.60 0.71 6.10
CA VAL A 49 1.59 0.89 5.02
C VAL A 49 2.27 0.81 3.66
N LEU A 50 3.42 1.46 3.48
CA LEU A 50 4.17 1.44 2.23
C LEU A 50 4.65 0.03 1.85
N VAL A 51 5.24 -0.71 2.79
CA VAL A 51 5.74 -2.07 2.57
C VAL A 51 4.60 -3.03 2.24
N TRP A 52 3.48 -2.91 2.95
CA TRP A 52 2.32 -3.76 2.71
C TRP A 52 1.68 -3.46 1.35
N GLY A 53 1.45 -2.17 1.04
CA GLY A 53 0.92 -1.74 -0.25
C GLY A 53 1.81 -2.13 -1.43
N GLU A 54 3.14 -2.06 -1.27
CA GLU A 54 4.09 -2.45 -2.31
C GLU A 54 4.09 -3.95 -2.57
N THR A 55 3.91 -4.77 -1.54
CA THR A 55 3.79 -6.21 -1.70
C THR A 55 2.53 -6.57 -2.48
N ILE A 56 1.39 -5.93 -2.15
CA ILE A 56 0.13 -6.12 -2.89
C ILE A 56 0.28 -5.64 -4.35
N GLY A 57 0.85 -4.45 -4.53
CA GLY A 57 1.16 -3.92 -5.87
C GLY A 57 2.02 -4.89 -6.68
N THR A 58 3.04 -5.48 -6.06
CA THR A 58 3.93 -6.45 -6.72
C THR A 58 3.16 -7.70 -7.17
N LEU A 59 2.33 -8.27 -6.29
CA LEU A 59 1.55 -9.48 -6.60
C LEU A 59 0.53 -9.22 -7.72
N THR A 60 -0.12 -8.06 -7.70
CA THR A 60 -1.11 -7.68 -8.73
C THR A 60 -0.45 -7.35 -10.07
N LYS A 61 0.71 -6.67 -10.08
CA LYS A 61 1.48 -6.40 -11.31
C LYS A 61 1.92 -7.67 -12.03
N ASN A 62 2.20 -8.74 -11.28
CA ASN A 62 2.64 -10.02 -11.81
C ASN A 62 1.50 -11.02 -12.04
N GLU A 63 0.23 -10.59 -11.99
CA GLU A 63 -0.95 -11.43 -12.21
C GLU A 63 -1.04 -12.64 -11.26
N ILE A 64 -0.37 -12.56 -10.10
CA ILE A 64 -0.43 -13.57 -9.03
C ILE A 64 -1.68 -13.37 -8.16
N LEU A 65 -2.12 -12.12 -8.05
CA LEU A 65 -3.32 -11.73 -7.34
C LEU A 65 -4.18 -10.85 -8.25
N ASP A 66 -5.45 -11.24 -8.44
CA ASP A 66 -6.42 -10.47 -9.21
C ASP A 66 -6.56 -9.04 -8.65
N ALA A 67 -6.24 -8.05 -9.48
CA ALA A 67 -6.20 -6.65 -9.05
C ALA A 67 -7.60 -6.13 -8.69
N ASP A 68 -8.63 -6.53 -9.42
CA ASP A 68 -10.00 -6.08 -9.16
C ASP A 68 -10.49 -6.59 -7.80
N LEU A 69 -10.17 -7.85 -7.45
CA LEU A 69 -10.45 -8.39 -6.12
C LEU A 69 -9.81 -7.56 -5.00
N VAL A 70 -8.57 -7.11 -5.18
CA VAL A 70 -7.89 -6.24 -4.19
C VAL A 70 -8.59 -4.89 -4.09
N LEU A 71 -8.93 -4.29 -5.24
CA LEU A 71 -9.56 -2.98 -5.29
C LEU A 71 -11.01 -3.00 -4.75
N ASP A 72 -11.69 -4.15 -4.77
CA ASP A 72 -12.97 -4.34 -4.07
C ASP A 72 -12.81 -4.46 -2.54
N TRP A 73 -11.65 -4.90 -2.07
CA TRP A 73 -11.38 -5.13 -0.66
C TRP A 73 -10.93 -3.85 0.08
N ILE A 74 -10.04 -3.06 -0.51
CA ILE A 74 -9.38 -1.93 0.15
C ILE A 74 -9.32 -0.69 -0.73
N TRP A 75 -9.35 0.48 -0.09
CA TRP A 75 -9.16 1.76 -0.77
C TRP A 75 -7.67 2.08 -0.93
N VAL A 76 -7.04 1.41 -1.90
CA VAL A 76 -5.61 1.55 -2.26
C VAL A 76 -5.25 3.00 -2.60
N ALA A 77 -6.07 3.68 -3.40
CA ALA A 77 -5.85 5.08 -3.75
C ALA A 77 -5.86 6.00 -2.52
N GLY A 78 -6.79 5.77 -1.59
CA GLY A 78 -6.86 6.47 -0.32
C GLY A 78 -5.60 6.28 0.51
N MET A 79 -5.17 5.04 0.72
CA MET A 79 -3.92 4.76 1.45
C MET A 79 -2.71 5.42 0.78
N TRP A 80 -2.58 5.31 -0.55
CA TRP A 80 -1.49 5.96 -1.28
C TRP A 80 -1.50 7.47 -1.10
N SER A 81 -2.66 8.13 -1.12
CA SER A 81 -2.74 9.59 -0.86
C SER A 81 -2.21 10.01 0.51
N ARG A 82 -2.19 9.09 1.50
CA ARG A 82 -1.67 9.38 2.84
C ARG A 82 -0.16 9.15 2.93
N VAL A 83 0.37 8.08 2.33
CA VAL A 83 1.79 7.70 2.51
C VAL A 83 2.68 7.86 1.27
N GLY A 84 2.08 8.04 0.10
CA GLY A 84 2.77 8.21 -1.18
C GLY A 84 3.73 9.40 -1.23
N PRO A 85 3.40 10.59 -0.67
CA PRO A 85 4.35 11.70 -0.63
C PRO A 85 5.68 11.35 0.09
N ALA A 86 5.63 10.53 1.13
CA ALA A 86 6.84 10.05 1.81
C ALA A 86 7.68 9.12 0.92
N ALA A 87 7.02 8.23 0.16
CA ALA A 87 7.69 7.36 -0.81
C ALA A 87 8.36 8.15 -1.93
N ILE A 88 7.69 9.18 -2.47
CA ILE A 88 8.23 10.04 -3.53
C ILE A 88 9.50 10.76 -3.06
N LYS A 89 9.48 11.37 -1.87
CA LYS A 89 10.68 12.01 -1.29
C LYS A 89 11.83 11.02 -1.12
N LEU A 90 11.52 9.77 -0.75
CA LEU A 90 12.55 8.73 -0.62
C LEU A 90 13.17 8.39 -1.98
N ARG A 91 12.36 8.24 -3.04
CA ARG A 91 12.86 8.04 -4.41
C ARG A 91 13.80 9.15 -4.84
N GLU A 92 13.40 10.40 -4.62
CA GLU A 92 14.18 11.58 -4.98
C GLU A 92 15.50 11.63 -4.21
N LYS A 93 15.47 11.37 -2.89
CA LYS A 93 16.65 11.35 -2.03
C LYS A 93 17.70 10.32 -2.47
N HIS A 94 17.25 9.15 -2.92
CA HIS A 94 18.15 8.04 -3.29
C HIS A 94 18.38 7.88 -4.80
N GLY A 95 17.63 8.60 -5.64
CA GLY A 95 17.68 8.44 -7.09
C GLY A 95 17.18 7.09 -7.60
N VAL A 96 16.26 6.44 -6.86
CA VAL A 96 15.73 5.11 -7.19
C VAL A 96 14.23 5.25 -7.50
N PRO A 97 13.83 5.40 -8.78
CA PRO A 97 12.44 5.62 -9.15
C PRO A 97 11.50 4.44 -8.82
N GLU A 98 12.03 3.23 -8.73
CA GLU A 98 11.26 1.99 -8.55
C GLU A 98 10.75 1.79 -7.10
N LEU A 99 11.22 2.57 -6.12
CA LEU A 99 10.82 2.37 -4.72
C LEU A 99 9.32 2.58 -4.57
N TYR A 100 8.57 1.56 -4.14
CA TYR A 100 7.12 1.63 -3.95
C TYR A 100 6.31 1.91 -5.24
N GLU A 101 6.91 1.70 -6.43
CA GLU A 101 6.24 1.95 -7.72
C GLU A 101 5.00 1.06 -7.93
N ASN A 102 5.01 -0.15 -7.36
CA ASN A 102 3.94 -1.10 -7.60
C ASN A 102 2.70 -0.74 -6.77
N PHE A 103 2.89 -0.22 -5.56
CA PHE A 103 1.81 0.37 -4.78
C PHE A 103 1.17 1.55 -5.52
N GLU A 104 1.98 2.49 -6.01
CA GLU A 104 1.50 3.65 -6.78
C GLU A 104 0.74 3.24 -8.05
N ALA A 105 1.28 2.28 -8.79
CA ALA A 105 0.66 1.77 -10.01
C ALA A 105 -0.70 1.12 -9.73
N LEU A 106 -0.81 0.35 -8.64
CA LEU A 106 -2.09 -0.23 -8.22
C LEU A 106 -3.07 0.86 -7.74
N ALA A 107 -2.61 1.81 -6.93
CA ALA A 107 -3.41 2.94 -6.46
C ALA A 107 -4.01 3.75 -7.63
N SER A 108 -3.23 3.95 -8.69
CA SER A 108 -3.66 4.68 -9.89
C SER A 108 -4.82 4.03 -10.64
N LYS A 109 -5.16 2.77 -10.33
CA LYS A 109 -6.34 2.07 -10.89
C LYS A 109 -7.65 2.41 -10.18
N GLN A 110 -7.61 2.98 -8.97
CA GLN A 110 -8.79 3.43 -8.20
C GLN A 110 -8.92 4.95 -8.27
N GLY A 111 -9.73 5.45 -9.21
CA GLY A 111 -9.90 6.89 -9.42
C GLY A 111 -10.13 7.30 -10.87
N SER A 112 -10.50 6.34 -11.73
CA SER A 112 -11.01 6.55 -13.09
C SER A 112 -12.53 6.43 -13.10
#